data_AF-A0A9D8J058-F1
#
_entry.id   AF-A0A9D8J058-F1
#
_cell.length_a   1.000
_cell.length_b   1.000
_cell.length_c   1.000
_cell.angle_alpha   90.00
_cell.angle_beta   90.00
_cell.angle_gamma   90.00
#
_symmetry.space_group_name_H-M   'P 1'
#
loop_
_entity.id
_entity.type
_entity.pdbx_description
1 polymer ?
#
loop_
_entity_poly.entity_id
_entity_poly.type
_entity_poly.pdbx_seq_one_letter_code
_entity_poly.pdbx_strand_id
1 'polypeptide(L)' 'MEALREHIRAIPDFPKPGIVFRDITPLVRSPAALRLAVHELVQP' A
#
# COMPACT_ATOMS: atom_id res chain seq x y z
N MET A 1 -0.50 -10.55 5.25
CA MET A 1 0.22 -9.26 5.43
C MET A 1 1.41 -9.06 4.49
N GLU A 2 2.35 -10.00 4.37
CA GLU A 2 3.60 -9.79 3.60
C GLU A 2 3.36 -9.54 2.09
N ALA A 3 2.43 -10.27 1.49
CA ALA A 3 2.01 -10.10 0.08
C ALA A 3 1.47 -8.69 -0.27
N LEU A 4 0.90 -7.95 0.69
CA LEU A 4 0.42 -6.59 0.44
C LEU A 4 1.55 -5.57 0.46
N ARG A 5 2.64 -5.82 1.20
CA ARG A 5 3.77 -4.88 1.33
C ARG A 5 4.52 -4.71 0.02
N GLU A 6 4.57 -5.75 -0.81
CA GLU A 6 5.18 -5.73 -2.15
C GLU A 6 4.53 -4.70 -3.07
N HIS A 7 3.30 -4.30 -2.77
CA HIS A 7 2.52 -3.33 -3.55
C HIS A 7 2.59 -1.89 -3.00
N ILE A 8 3.42 -1.63 -1.97
CA ILE A 8 3.58 -0.32 -1.36
C ILE A 8 4.98 0.22 -1.66
N ARG A 9 5.04 1.35 -2.36
CA ARG A 9 6.32 2.00 -2.68
C ARG A 9 6.67 3.04 -1.62
N ALA A 10 7.95 3.13 -1.27
CA ALA A 10 8.47 4.20 -0.44
C ALA A 10 9.03 5.32 -1.33
N ILE A 11 8.52 6.54 -1.16
CA ILE A 11 9.00 7.72 -1.87
C ILE A 11 9.54 8.70 -0.82
N PRO A 12 10.87 8.83 -0.68
CA PRO A 12 11.46 9.78 0.25
C PRO A 12 11.23 11.23 -0.22
N ASP A 13 11.19 12.14 0.74
CA ASP A 13 11.11 13.59 0.59
C ASP A 13 9.90 14.10 -0.21
N PHE A 14 8.77 13.37 -0.15
CA PHE A 14 7.52 13.75 -0.82
C PHE A 14 6.36 13.94 0.18
N PRO A 15 5.55 15.01 0.03
CA PRO A 15 5.69 16.13 -0.90
C PRO A 15 6.72 17.18 -0.44
N LYS A 16 7.34 16.98 0.73
CA LYS A 16 8.35 17.88 1.31
C LYS A 16 9.49 17.06 1.93
N PRO A 17 10.69 17.65 2.08
CA PRO A 17 11.83 16.99 2.72
C PRO A 17 11.51 16.47 4.12
N GLY A 18 12.04 15.29 4.45
CA GLY A 18 11.84 14.60 5.73
C GLY A 18 10.63 13.67 5.80
N ILE A 19 9.80 13.59 4.75
CA ILE A 19 8.62 12.71 4.70
C ILE A 19 8.90 11.51 3.79
N VAL A 20 8.63 10.29 4.28
CA VAL A 20 8.57 9.10 3.40
C VAL A 20 7.11 8.82 3.05
N PHE A 21 6.71 9.20 1.84
CA PHE A 21 5.37 8.90 1.33
C PHE A 21 5.24 7.43 0.98
N ARG A 22 4.16 6.79 1.43
CA ARG A 22 3.83 5.40 1.13
C ARG A 22 2.78 5.37 0.05
N ASP A 23 3.21 5.17 -1.19
CA ASP A 23 2.32 5.09 -2.32
C ASP A 23 1.65 3.71 -2.41
N ILE A 24 0.34 3.69 -2.18
CA ILE A 24 -0.52 2.51 -2.28
C ILE A 24 -1.16 2.33 -3.66
N THR A 25 -0.88 3.22 -4.62
CA THR A 25 -1.46 3.15 -5.97
C THR A 25 -1.26 1.78 -6.64
N PRO A 26 -0.10 1.10 -6.52
CA PRO A 26 0.07 -0.25 -7.09
C PRO A 26 -0.84 -1.29 -6.42
N LEU A 27 -1.06 -1.19 -5.11
CA LEU A 27 -1.99 -2.05 -4.38
C LEU A 27 -3.42 -1.86 -4.88
N VAL A 28 -3.88 -0.61 -5.00
CA VAL A 28 -5.23 -0.27 -5.45
C VAL A 28 -5.47 -0.70 -6.90
N ARG A 29 -4.44 -0.61 -7.76
CA ARG A 29 -4.53 -1.04 -9.17
C ARG A 29 -4.57 -2.55 -9.35
N SER A 30 -4.12 -3.34 -8.39
CA SER A 30 -4.14 -4.80 -8.44
C SER A 30 -5.46 -5.34 -7.88
N PRO A 31 -6.35 -5.94 -8.71
CA PRO A 31 -7.64 -6.45 -8.23
C PRO A 31 -7.49 -7.52 -7.14
N ALA A 32 -6.45 -8.36 -7.25
CA ALA A 32 -6.16 -9.39 -6.27
C ALA A 32 -5.67 -8.79 -4.94
N ALA A 33 -4.74 -7.82 -5.00
CA ALA A 33 -4.21 -7.19 -3.80
C ALA A 33 -5.27 -6.33 -3.09
N LEU A 34 -6.07 -5.59 -3.85
CA LEU A 34 -7.18 -4.79 -3.29
C LEU A 34 -8.22 -5.67 -2.59
N ARG A 35 -8.63 -6.78 -3.22
CA ARG A 35 -9.57 -7.73 -2.61
C ARG A 35 -9.01 -8.31 -1.30
N LEU A 36 -7.74 -8.72 -1.31
CA LEU A 36 -7.08 -9.22 -0.11
C LEU A 36 -7.02 -8.14 0.98
N ALA A 37 -6.62 -6.91 0.64
CA ALA A 37 -6.55 -5.82 1.61
C ALA A 37 -7.90 -5.54 2.29
N VAL A 38 -8.99 -5.48 1.51
CA VAL A 38 -10.34 -5.31 2.06
C VAL A 38 -10.75 -6.49 2.93
N HIS A 39 -10.47 -7.72 2.49
CA HIS A 39 -10.75 -8.93 3.27
C HIS A 39 -10.05 -8.90 4.64
N GLU A 40 -8.77 -8.53 4.68
CA GLU A 40 -7.98 -8.44 5.92
C GLU A 40 -8.51 -7.34 6.85
N LEU A 41 -8.98 -6.20 6.31
CA LEU A 41 -9.54 -5.10 7.10
C LEU A 41 -10.84 -5.46 7.83
N VAL A 42 -11.60 -6.45 7.33
CA VAL A 42 -12.88 -6.86 7.90
C VAL A 42 -12.79 -8.16 8.70
N GLN A 43 -11.59 -8.73 8.88
CA GLN A 43 -11.39 -9.86 9.77
C GLN A 43 -11.65 -9.44 11.24
N PRO A 44 -12.28 -10.30 12.06
CA PRO A 44 -12.54 -10.03 13.47
C PRO A 44 -11.28 -9.96 14.34
#